data_AF-A0A1R3RGM2-F1
#
_entry.id   AF-A0A1R3RGM2-F1
#
_cell.length_a   1.000
_cell.length_b   1.000
_cell.length_c   1.000
_cell.angle_alpha   90.00
_cell.angle_beta   90.00
_cell.angle_gamma   90.00
#
_symmetry.space_group_name_H-M   'P 1'
#
loop_
_entity.id
_entity.type
_entity.pdbx_description
1 polymer ?
#
loop_
_entity_poly.entity_id
_entity_poly.type
_entity_poly.pdbx_seq_one_letter_code
_entity_poly.pdbx_strand_id
1 'polypeptide(L)'
;MQNNTLTDALTIDPDTLQICQSLRHSEASSIYEVKLHNNRYCLKVYHNNGDPGYSRKGRDLNRFRCELKAYRNLQQSGVCEKGLNQPTAILLEYLLDAEELNCVNYSERQFQRVMEGLDDIHRAGVLHYDVYPKNILIVRGPPERVVWIDFDVAMSYSDAEPMDHRAQEYCKFETDLASSFGDLLREDQKQGLLPNTKYY
;
A
#
# COMPACT_ATOMS: atom_id res chain seq x y z
N MET A 1 28.20 -4.83 -27.96
CA MET A 1 27.68 -5.22 -26.63
C MET A 1 27.25 -3.93 -25.94
N GLN A 2 25.95 -3.62 -25.97
CA GLN A 2 25.40 -2.42 -25.34
C GLN A 2 25.05 -2.77 -23.89
N ASN A 3 25.71 -2.09 -22.94
CA ASN A 3 25.34 -2.12 -21.53
C ASN A 3 24.06 -1.31 -21.35
N ASN A 4 22.94 -2.02 -21.20
CA ASN A 4 21.65 -1.46 -20.85
C ASN A 4 21.70 -1.07 -19.36
N THR A 5 22.03 0.19 -19.09
CA THR A 5 21.94 0.76 -17.75
C THR A 5 20.47 1.09 -17.51
N LEU A 6 19.84 0.35 -16.60
CA LEU A 6 18.54 0.69 -16.02
C LEU A 6 18.62 2.10 -15.43
N THR A 7 18.08 3.08 -16.14
CA THR A 7 17.80 4.43 -15.64
C THR A 7 16.73 4.32 -14.56
N ASP A 8 17.15 4.14 -13.30
CA ASP A 8 16.24 3.88 -12.18
C ASP A 8 16.40 4.88 -11.02
N ALA A 9 16.72 6.13 -11.37
CA ALA A 9 16.58 7.27 -10.46
C ALA A 9 16.24 8.51 -11.28
N LEU A 10 14.95 8.80 -11.47
CA LEU A 10 14.53 10.17 -11.77
C LEU A 10 14.83 10.97 -10.51
N THR A 11 15.97 11.65 -10.45
CA THR A 11 16.24 12.65 -9.41
C THR A 11 15.14 13.70 -9.53
N ILE A 12 14.21 13.74 -8.58
CA ILE A 12 13.22 14.80 -8.53
C ILE A 12 14.01 16.04 -8.17
N ASP A 13 14.09 16.99 -9.10
CA ASP A 13 14.63 18.30 -8.82
C ASP A 13 13.78 18.92 -7.71
N PRO A 14 14.35 19.18 -6.51
CA PRO A 14 13.60 19.75 -5.39
C PRO A 14 12.89 21.05 -5.77
N ASP A 15 13.43 21.82 -6.70
CA ASP A 15 12.86 23.10 -7.14
C ASP A 15 11.58 22.91 -7.98
N THR A 16 11.34 21.71 -8.50
CA THR A 16 10.12 21.35 -9.25
C THR A 16 9.02 20.75 -8.36
N LEU A 17 9.35 20.38 -7.11
CA LEU A 17 8.42 19.76 -6.18
C LEU A 17 7.87 20.80 -5.20
N GLN A 18 6.56 20.99 -5.23
CA GLN A 18 5.87 21.93 -4.34
C GLN A 18 5.03 21.17 -3.33
N ILE A 19 5.33 21.29 -2.03
CA ILE A 19 4.48 20.77 -0.97
C ILE A 19 3.20 21.62 -0.91
N CYS A 20 2.05 20.99 -1.13
CA CYS A 20 0.75 21.64 -1.06
C CYS A 20 0.20 21.63 0.36
N GLN A 21 0.20 20.46 1.00
CA GLN A 21 -0.25 20.29 2.38
C GLN A 21 0.29 19.01 3.03
N SER A 22 0.30 19.00 4.36
CA SER A 22 0.52 17.78 5.15
C SER A 22 -0.76 16.96 5.21
N LEU A 23 -0.67 15.67 4.91
CA LEU A 23 -1.78 14.72 5.02
C LEU A 23 -1.73 13.93 6.34
N ARG A 24 -0.56 13.41 6.73
CA ARG A 24 -0.39 12.60 7.94
C ARG A 24 1.04 12.68 8.48
N HIS A 25 1.19 12.56 9.79
CA HIS A 25 2.49 12.46 10.47
C HIS A 25 2.47 11.30 11.46
N SER A 26 3.60 10.61 11.58
CA SER A 26 3.87 9.58 12.58
C SER A 26 5.32 9.68 13.06
N GLU A 27 5.70 8.86 14.03
CA GLU A 27 7.12 8.76 14.44
C GLU A 27 8.03 8.24 13.32
N ALA A 28 7.49 7.44 12.40
CA ALA A 28 8.26 6.75 11.36
C ALA A 28 8.28 7.49 10.01
N SER A 29 7.25 8.27 9.71
CA SER A 29 7.10 8.92 8.40
C SER A 29 6.15 10.11 8.43
N SER A 30 6.29 10.94 7.40
CA SER A 30 5.42 12.08 7.09
C SER A 30 4.87 11.94 5.67
N ILE A 31 3.59 12.24 5.48
CA ILE A 31 2.89 12.11 4.20
C ILE A 31 2.39 13.50 3.77
N TYR A 32 2.71 13.88 2.54
CA TYR A 32 2.39 15.18 1.97
C TYR A 32 1.62 15.03 0.65
N GLU A 33 0.70 15.95 0.38
CA GLU A 33 0.28 16.24 -0.98
C GLU A 33 1.33 17.14 -1.62
N VAL A 34 1.82 16.76 -2.79
CA VAL A 34 2.83 17.53 -3.54
C VAL A 34 2.38 17.73 -4.98
N LYS A 35 2.83 18.83 -5.59
CA LYS A 35 2.72 19.07 -7.02
C LYS A 35 4.08 18.90 -7.68
N LEU A 36 4.10 18.15 -8.77
CA LEU A 36 5.26 17.95 -9.63
C LEU A 36 4.80 18.08 -11.09
N HIS A 37 5.35 19.04 -11.83
CA HIS A 37 4.95 19.33 -13.22
C HIS A 37 3.42 19.48 -13.41
N ASN A 38 2.75 20.21 -12.50
CA ASN A 38 1.29 20.41 -12.44
C ASN A 38 0.44 19.18 -12.09
N ASN A 39 1.03 18.01 -11.90
CA ASN A 39 0.33 16.81 -11.43
C ASN A 39 0.45 16.70 -9.90
N ARG A 40 -0.62 16.20 -9.26
CA ARG A 40 -0.65 15.96 -7.82
C ARG A 40 -0.22 14.55 -7.48
N TYR A 41 0.55 14.42 -6.42
CA TYR A 41 1.07 13.16 -5.91
C TYR A 41 1.00 13.12 -4.38
N CYS A 42 1.04 11.91 -3.84
CA CYS A 42 1.25 11.65 -2.44
C CYS A 42 2.74 11.35 -2.23
N LEU A 43 3.44 12.15 -1.42
CA LEU A 43 4.84 11.93 -1.07
C LEU A 43 4.92 11.39 0.36
N LYS A 44 5.34 10.14 0.51
CA LYS A 44 5.64 9.55 1.83
C LYS A 44 7.14 9.64 2.07
N VAL A 45 7.54 10.38 3.10
CA VAL A 45 8.93 10.60 3.51
C VAL A 45 9.19 9.87 4.81
N TYR A 46 10.19 8.99 4.83
CA TYR A 46 10.54 8.24 6.04
C TYR A 46 11.56 9.01 6.89
N HIS A 47 11.34 9.01 8.20
CA HIS A 47 12.28 9.59 9.14
C HIS A 47 13.48 8.68 9.31
N ASN A 48 14.68 9.27 9.40
CA ASN A 48 15.89 8.51 9.64
C ASN A 48 15.96 8.09 11.12
N ASN A 49 15.50 6.89 11.41
CA ASN A 49 15.54 6.27 12.73
C ASN A 49 16.67 5.22 12.86
N GLY A 50 17.66 5.26 11.95
CA GLY A 50 18.66 4.21 11.81
C GLY A 50 18.12 2.96 11.11
N ASP A 51 19.00 1.98 10.86
CA ASP A 51 18.60 0.71 10.25
C ASP A 51 18.26 -0.33 11.32
N PRO A 52 16.98 -0.76 11.44
CA PRO A 52 16.60 -1.81 12.39
C PRO A 52 17.06 -3.21 11.95
N GLY A 53 17.58 -3.36 10.72
CA GLY A 53 18.06 -4.63 10.21
C GLY A 53 16.93 -5.62 9.92
N TYR A 54 17.13 -6.89 10.29
CA TYR A 54 16.23 -8.00 10.00
C TYR A 54 15.80 -8.71 11.28
N SER A 55 14.57 -9.22 11.29
CA SER A 55 14.10 -10.14 12.32
C SER A 55 14.88 -11.46 12.28
N ARG A 56 14.81 -12.25 13.36
CA ARG A 56 15.39 -13.61 13.41
C ARG A 56 14.85 -14.55 12.32
N LYS A 57 13.68 -14.26 11.76
CA LYS A 57 13.05 -15.05 10.69
C LYS A 57 13.35 -14.49 9.29
N GLY A 58 14.28 -13.54 9.16
CA GLY A 58 14.69 -12.98 7.87
C GLY A 58 13.81 -11.85 7.34
N ARG A 59 12.70 -11.50 8.02
CA ARG A 59 11.86 -10.35 7.65
C ARG A 59 12.64 -9.04 7.84
N ASP A 60 12.67 -8.21 6.81
CA ASP A 60 13.21 -6.84 6.87
C ASP A 60 12.36 -5.99 7.83
N LEU A 61 13.02 -5.26 8.74
CA LEU A 61 12.35 -4.40 9.72
C LEU A 61 12.33 -2.94 9.28
N ASN A 62 12.99 -2.62 8.17
CA ASN A 62 13.05 -1.27 7.65
C ASN A 62 11.82 -0.97 6.80
N ARG A 63 10.95 -0.09 7.31
CA ARG A 63 9.65 0.25 6.70
C ARG A 63 9.77 0.77 5.27
N PHE A 64 10.74 1.66 5.02
CA PHE A 64 11.00 2.16 3.67
C PHE A 64 11.42 1.04 2.73
N ARG A 65 12.30 0.12 3.15
CA ARG A 65 12.72 -1.02 2.34
C ARG A 65 11.57 -1.99 2.07
N CYS A 66 10.74 -2.28 3.07
CA CYS A 66 9.53 -3.09 2.93
C CYS A 66 8.57 -2.48 1.89
N GLU A 67 8.20 -1.21 2.06
CA GLU A 67 7.24 -0.54 1.18
C GLU A 67 7.78 -0.38 -0.24
N LEU A 68 9.04 0.01 -0.39
CA LEU A 68 9.70 0.12 -1.69
C LEU A 68 9.76 -1.22 -2.43
N LYS A 69 10.09 -2.31 -1.72
CA LYS A 69 10.14 -3.65 -2.32
C LYS A 69 8.75 -4.12 -2.75
N ALA A 70 7.73 -3.87 -1.94
CA ALA A 70 6.35 -4.19 -2.28
C ALA A 70 5.89 -3.43 -3.54
N TYR A 71 6.08 -2.11 -3.59
CA TYR A 71 5.71 -1.34 -4.77
C TYR A 71 6.45 -1.77 -6.04
N ARG A 72 7.74 -2.12 -5.95
CA ARG A 72 8.50 -2.66 -7.09
C ARG A 72 7.92 -3.97 -7.60
N ASN A 73 7.56 -4.89 -6.72
CA ASN A 73 6.91 -6.14 -7.09
C ASN A 73 5.57 -5.89 -7.78
N LEU A 74 4.73 -5.03 -7.19
CA LEU A 74 3.41 -4.69 -7.75
C LEU A 74 3.55 -4.06 -9.15
N GLN A 75 4.55 -3.20 -9.37
CA GLN A 75 4.84 -2.63 -10.67
C GLN A 75 5.29 -3.67 -11.69
N GLN A 76 6.22 -4.56 -11.30
CA GLN A 76 6.73 -5.62 -12.18
C GLN A 76 5.64 -6.61 -12.58
N SER A 77 4.68 -6.87 -11.69
CA SER A 77 3.52 -7.74 -11.94
C SER A 77 2.35 -7.04 -12.66
N GLY A 78 2.46 -5.75 -12.96
CA GLY A 78 1.39 -4.99 -13.64
C GLY A 78 0.18 -4.65 -12.76
N VAL A 79 0.30 -4.79 -11.43
CA VAL A 79 -0.75 -4.45 -10.46
C VAL A 79 -0.84 -2.94 -10.26
N CYS A 80 0.28 -2.20 -10.38
CA CYS A 80 0.27 -0.73 -10.31
C CYS A 80 1.19 -0.09 -11.36
N GLU A 81 0.75 1.04 -11.92
CA GLU A 81 1.45 1.70 -13.03
C GLU A 81 2.42 2.82 -12.59
N LYS A 82 2.36 3.29 -11.33
CA LYS A 82 3.03 4.55 -10.92
C LYS A 82 3.64 4.50 -9.51
N GLY A 83 4.95 4.73 -9.47
CA GLY A 83 5.75 4.96 -8.26
C GLY A 83 7.11 5.50 -8.67
N LEU A 84 7.46 6.71 -8.25
CA LEU A 84 8.80 7.27 -8.46
C LEU A 84 9.63 7.11 -7.18
N ASN A 85 10.84 6.55 -7.33
CA ASN A 85 11.69 6.15 -6.20
C ASN A 85 12.73 7.24 -5.88
N GLN A 86 12.76 7.70 -4.62
CA GLN A 86 13.84 8.52 -4.04
C GLN A 86 14.50 7.80 -2.85
N PRO A 87 15.73 8.15 -2.44
CA PRO A 87 16.50 7.41 -1.42
C PRO A 87 15.84 7.24 -0.04
N THR A 88 14.82 8.04 0.28
CA THR A 88 14.08 8.00 1.56
C THR A 88 12.60 8.36 1.40
N ALA A 89 12.11 8.44 0.16
CA ALA A 89 10.76 8.87 -0.11
C ALA A 89 10.17 8.11 -1.30
N ILE A 90 8.86 7.89 -1.22
CA ILE A 90 8.09 7.20 -2.24
C ILE A 90 7.04 8.18 -2.73
N LEU A 91 7.05 8.44 -4.04
CA LEU A 91 6.04 9.27 -4.68
C LEU A 91 4.96 8.36 -5.27
N LEU A 92 3.74 8.50 -4.77
CA LEU A 92 2.56 7.72 -5.10
C LEU A 92 1.51 8.59 -5.81
N GLU A 93 0.56 7.93 -6.47
CA GLU A 93 -0.62 8.60 -6.99
C GLU A 93 -1.36 9.35 -5.87
N TYR A 94 -1.75 10.60 -6.12
CA TYR A 94 -2.68 11.31 -5.24
C TYR A 94 -4.11 10.89 -5.55
N LEU A 95 -4.79 10.28 -4.58
CA LEU A 95 -6.16 9.84 -4.70
C LEU A 95 -7.10 10.93 -4.16
N LEU A 96 -7.71 11.69 -5.07
CA LEU A 96 -8.66 12.74 -4.72
C LEU A 96 -9.93 12.14 -4.10
N ASP A 97 -10.37 12.70 -2.98
CA ASP A 97 -11.60 12.32 -2.25
C ASP A 97 -11.67 10.81 -1.91
N ALA A 98 -10.50 10.21 -1.65
CA ALA A 98 -10.41 8.83 -1.22
C ALA A 98 -10.84 8.66 0.24
N GLU A 99 -11.66 7.65 0.50
CA GLU A 99 -12.16 7.33 1.85
C GLU A 99 -11.61 5.98 2.32
N GLU A 100 -11.19 5.88 3.58
CA GLU A 100 -10.88 4.59 4.20
C GLU A 100 -12.14 3.69 4.20
N LEU A 101 -11.98 2.41 3.86
CA LEU A 101 -13.07 1.44 3.90
C LEU A 101 -13.63 1.34 5.32
N ASN A 102 -14.94 1.41 5.45
CA ASN A 102 -15.67 1.31 6.71
C ASN A 102 -17.11 0.81 6.47
N CYS A 103 -17.86 0.58 7.55
CA CYS A 103 -19.20 0.00 7.46
C CYS A 103 -20.21 0.92 6.73
N VAL A 104 -20.02 2.24 6.74
CA VAL A 104 -20.93 3.18 6.06
C VAL A 104 -20.70 3.16 4.55
N ASN A 105 -19.43 3.13 4.12
CA ASN A 105 -19.10 3.14 2.69
C ASN A 105 -18.98 1.75 2.05
N TYR A 106 -19.15 0.68 2.83
CA TYR A 106 -19.14 -0.72 2.40
C TYR A 106 -20.20 -1.04 1.32
N SER A 107 -19.84 -1.92 0.39
CA SER A 107 -20.78 -2.65 -0.46
C SER A 107 -20.18 -3.98 -0.93
N GLU A 108 -21.03 -4.98 -1.23
CA GLU A 108 -20.57 -6.29 -1.73
C GLU A 108 -19.67 -6.16 -2.96
N ARG A 109 -20.04 -5.28 -3.89
CA ARG A 109 -19.28 -5.07 -5.14
C ARG A 109 -17.88 -4.52 -4.87
N GLN A 110 -17.76 -3.56 -3.96
CA GLN A 110 -16.45 -3.01 -3.60
C GLN A 110 -15.63 -4.04 -2.82
N PHE A 111 -16.28 -4.78 -1.93
CA PHE A 111 -15.61 -5.79 -1.13
C PHE A 111 -15.10 -6.96 -1.98
N GLN A 112 -15.82 -7.34 -3.04
CA GLN A 112 -15.30 -8.27 -4.04
C GLN A 112 -13.97 -7.76 -4.64
N ARG A 113 -13.90 -6.46 -4.98
CA ARG A 113 -12.68 -5.83 -5.54
C ARG A 113 -11.56 -5.70 -4.51
N VAL A 114 -11.89 -5.57 -3.23
CA VAL A 114 -10.90 -5.66 -2.13
C VAL A 114 -10.23 -7.03 -2.15
N MET A 115 -11.03 -8.10 -2.23
CA MET A 115 -10.53 -9.48 -2.25
C MET A 115 -9.73 -9.77 -3.52
N GLU A 116 -10.21 -9.31 -4.69
CA GLU A 116 -9.48 -9.42 -5.96
C GLU A 116 -8.13 -8.68 -5.90
N GLY A 117 -8.10 -7.48 -5.33
CA GLY A 117 -6.86 -6.72 -5.16
C GLY A 117 -5.87 -7.37 -4.19
N LEU A 118 -6.35 -8.01 -3.12
CA LEU A 118 -5.48 -8.76 -2.20
C LEU A 118 -4.88 -10.00 -2.88
N ASP A 119 -5.68 -10.69 -3.68
CA ASP A 119 -5.25 -11.83 -4.49
C ASP A 119 -4.22 -11.41 -5.57
N ASP A 120 -4.38 -10.22 -6.17
CA ASP A 120 -3.36 -9.62 -7.04
C ASP A 120 -2.04 -9.32 -6.30
N ILE A 121 -2.12 -8.80 -5.07
CA ILE A 121 -0.96 -8.55 -4.21
C ILE A 121 -0.22 -9.86 -3.90
N HIS A 122 -0.96 -10.92 -3.55
CA HIS A 122 -0.38 -12.24 -3.29
C HIS A 122 0.26 -12.85 -4.54
N ARG A 123 -0.38 -12.72 -5.71
CA ARG A 123 0.19 -13.14 -7.00
C ARG A 123 1.47 -12.39 -7.36
N ALA A 124 1.58 -11.12 -6.96
CA ALA A 124 2.80 -10.33 -7.11
C ALA A 124 3.91 -10.72 -6.11
N GLY A 125 3.70 -11.78 -5.32
CA GLY A 125 4.66 -12.26 -4.34
C GLY A 125 4.79 -11.32 -3.14
N VAL A 126 3.72 -10.64 -2.74
CA VAL A 126 3.72 -9.72 -1.59
C VAL A 126 2.74 -10.23 -0.53
N LEU A 127 3.19 -10.32 0.72
CA LEU A 127 2.34 -10.39 1.91
C LEU A 127 2.23 -8.99 2.51
N HIS A 128 1.03 -8.50 2.78
CA HIS A 128 0.83 -7.12 3.24
C HIS A 128 1.12 -6.94 4.74
N TYR A 129 0.80 -7.93 5.58
CA TYR A 129 0.91 -7.97 7.03
C TYR A 129 0.09 -6.94 7.84
N ASP A 130 -0.73 -6.10 7.21
CA ASP A 130 -1.63 -5.13 7.87
C ASP A 130 -2.90 -4.93 7.04
N VAL A 131 -3.62 -6.02 6.75
CA VAL A 131 -4.76 -6.05 5.81
C VAL A 131 -6.05 -5.40 6.34
N TYR A 132 -5.99 -4.52 7.34
CA TYR A 132 -7.18 -3.95 7.99
C TYR A 132 -7.84 -2.84 7.14
N PRO A 133 -9.14 -2.55 7.36
CA PRO A 133 -9.90 -1.58 6.56
C PRO A 133 -9.26 -0.19 6.40
N LYS A 134 -8.53 0.29 7.41
CA LYS A 134 -7.78 1.56 7.39
C LYS A 134 -6.77 1.67 6.23
N ASN A 135 -6.29 0.52 5.72
CA ASN A 135 -5.30 0.42 4.65
C ASN A 135 -5.94 0.14 3.28
N ILE A 136 -7.25 0.29 3.18
CA ILE A 136 -8.03 0.14 1.95
C ILE A 136 -8.74 1.45 1.69
N LEU A 137 -8.47 2.05 0.53
CA LEU A 137 -9.10 3.29 0.11
C LEU A 137 -10.13 3.03 -0.99
N ILE A 138 -11.29 3.67 -0.84
CA ILE A 138 -12.35 3.75 -1.84
C ILE A 138 -12.26 5.12 -2.52
N VAL A 139 -11.92 5.11 -3.81
CA VAL A 139 -11.88 6.32 -4.63
C VAL A 139 -13.17 6.41 -5.42
N ARG A 140 -14.00 7.41 -5.08
CA ARG A 140 -15.28 7.65 -5.75
C ARG A 140 -15.06 8.30 -7.12
N GLY A 141 -15.98 8.04 -8.04
CA GLY A 141 -15.96 8.58 -9.40
C GLY A 141 -16.09 7.49 -10.47
N PRO A 142 -16.18 7.83 -11.76
CA PRO A 142 -16.15 6.86 -12.85
C PRO A 142 -14.74 6.70 -13.44
N PRO A 143 -14.10 5.51 -13.37
CA PRO A 143 -14.52 4.32 -12.61
C PRO A 143 -14.18 4.44 -11.13
N GLU A 144 -15.01 3.84 -10.28
CA GLU A 144 -14.73 3.72 -8.86
C GLU A 144 -13.52 2.81 -8.70
N ARG A 145 -12.63 3.07 -7.73
CA ARG A 145 -11.45 2.24 -7.48
C ARG A 145 -11.34 1.83 -6.02
N VAL A 146 -10.81 0.63 -5.82
CA VAL A 146 -10.34 0.14 -4.52
C VAL A 146 -8.81 0.15 -4.60
N VAL A 147 -8.15 0.73 -3.60
CA VAL A 147 -6.69 0.84 -3.57
C VAL A 147 -6.16 0.38 -2.23
N TRP A 148 -5.29 -0.63 -2.23
CA TRP A 148 -4.52 -1.04 -1.06
C TRP A 148 -3.32 -0.11 -0.86
N ILE A 149 -3.08 0.31 0.38
CA ILE A 149 -2.02 1.24 0.75
C ILE A 149 -1.25 0.75 1.99
N ASP A 150 -0.12 1.40 2.28
CA ASP A 150 0.67 1.20 3.51
C ASP A 150 1.34 -0.18 3.61
N PHE A 151 2.31 -0.41 2.72
CA PHE A 151 3.12 -1.62 2.68
C PHE A 151 4.36 -1.55 3.60
N ASP A 152 4.35 -0.65 4.58
CA ASP A 152 5.40 -0.41 5.59
C ASP A 152 5.90 -1.70 6.27
N VAL A 153 5.00 -2.67 6.40
CA VAL A 153 5.24 -3.92 7.11
C VAL A 153 5.22 -5.14 6.18
N ALA A 154 5.08 -4.92 4.87
CA ALA A 154 4.97 -5.97 3.89
C ALA A 154 6.24 -6.83 3.79
N MET A 155 6.07 -8.04 3.30
CA MET A 155 7.15 -8.94 2.95
C MET A 155 7.00 -9.33 1.49
N SER A 156 8.04 -9.07 0.70
CA SER A 156 8.03 -9.36 -0.73
C SER A 156 9.03 -10.47 -1.06
N TYR A 157 8.58 -11.37 -1.91
CA TYR A 157 9.28 -12.51 -2.47
C TYR A 157 9.67 -12.19 -3.91
N SER A 158 10.67 -12.84 -4.46
CA SER A 158 11.11 -12.61 -5.84
C SER A 158 11.12 -13.93 -6.60
N ASP A 159 11.28 -13.89 -7.93
CA ASP A 159 11.41 -15.13 -8.71
C ASP A 159 12.60 -15.99 -8.25
N ALA A 160 13.66 -15.35 -7.74
CA ALA A 160 14.83 -16.04 -7.18
C ALA A 160 14.59 -16.61 -5.77
N GLU A 161 13.65 -16.03 -5.03
CA GLU A 161 13.28 -16.42 -3.66
C GLU A 161 11.75 -16.45 -3.56
N PRO A 162 11.10 -17.44 -4.20
CA PRO A 162 9.65 -17.49 -4.27
C PRO A 162 9.04 -17.82 -2.91
N MET A 163 7.74 -17.57 -2.79
CA MET A 163 6.96 -17.93 -1.60
C MET A 163 7.07 -19.42 -1.29
N ASP A 164 7.58 -19.75 -0.11
CA ASP A 164 7.57 -21.11 0.41
C ASP A 164 6.15 -21.49 0.90
N HIS A 165 5.98 -22.75 1.30
CA HIS A 165 4.69 -23.25 1.80
C HIS A 165 4.14 -22.40 2.95
N ARG A 166 5.02 -21.92 3.83
CA ARG A 166 4.64 -21.09 4.98
C ARG A 166 4.14 -19.72 4.53
N ALA A 167 4.79 -19.11 3.55
CA ALA A 167 4.33 -17.85 2.96
C ALA A 167 2.95 -18.01 2.31
N GLN A 168 2.70 -19.13 1.63
CA GLN A 168 1.38 -19.44 1.07
C GLN A 168 0.30 -19.63 2.14
N GLU A 169 0.63 -20.25 3.29
CA GLU A 169 -0.26 -20.30 4.46
C GLU A 169 -0.59 -18.90 4.98
N TYR A 170 0.40 -17.98 4.98
CA TYR A 170 0.16 -16.59 5.36
C TYR A 170 -0.72 -15.83 4.35
N CYS A 171 -0.61 -16.10 3.04
CA CYS A 171 -1.54 -15.54 2.06
C CYS A 171 -2.97 -15.96 2.39
N LYS A 172 -3.19 -17.26 2.66
CA LYS A 172 -4.49 -17.76 3.08
C LYS A 172 -4.98 -17.07 4.36
N PHE A 173 -4.09 -16.90 5.34
CA PHE A 173 -4.42 -16.21 6.58
C PHE A 173 -4.84 -14.75 6.36
N GLU A 174 -4.15 -14.00 5.49
CA GLU A 174 -4.54 -12.64 5.13
C GLU A 174 -5.91 -12.60 4.45
N THR A 175 -6.18 -13.53 3.53
CA THR A 175 -7.47 -13.66 2.85
C THR A 175 -8.60 -14.01 3.81
N ASP A 176 -8.36 -14.93 4.76
CA ASP A 176 -9.33 -15.33 5.77
C ASP A 176 -9.60 -14.17 6.75
N LEU A 177 -8.55 -13.45 7.17
CA LEU A 177 -8.68 -12.24 7.99
C LEU A 177 -9.45 -11.15 7.24
N ALA A 178 -9.17 -10.97 5.95
CA ALA A 178 -9.85 -9.98 5.14
C ALA A 178 -11.34 -10.26 5.02
N SER A 179 -11.68 -11.50 4.69
CA SER A 179 -13.06 -11.99 4.64
C SER A 179 -13.79 -11.79 5.97
N SER A 180 -13.12 -12.08 7.08
CA SER A 180 -13.68 -11.92 8.43
C SER A 180 -14.07 -10.48 8.74
N PHE A 181 -13.22 -9.48 8.45
CA PHE A 181 -13.62 -8.09 8.68
C PHE A 181 -14.72 -7.65 7.69
N GLY A 182 -14.76 -8.20 6.48
CA GLY A 182 -15.83 -7.95 5.52
C GLY A 182 -17.22 -8.31 6.06
N ASP A 183 -17.33 -9.45 6.72
CA ASP A 183 -18.57 -9.88 7.38
C ASP A 183 -18.96 -8.95 8.53
N LEU A 184 -17.98 -8.48 9.30
CA LEU A 184 -18.20 -7.51 10.39
C LEU A 184 -18.67 -6.15 9.84
N LEU A 185 -18.04 -5.63 8.78
CA LEU A 185 -18.46 -4.38 8.13
C LEU A 185 -19.88 -4.47 7.60
N ARG A 186 -20.24 -5.60 6.96
CA ARG A 186 -21.58 -5.87 6.45
C ARG A 186 -22.62 -5.86 7.58
N GLU A 187 -22.31 -6.49 8.70
CA GLU A 187 -23.22 -6.58 9.84
C GLU A 187 -23.38 -5.22 10.54
N ASP A 188 -22.29 -4.50 10.77
CA ASP A 188 -22.34 -3.15 11.34
C ASP A 188 -23.10 -2.18 10.41
N GLN A 189 -23.01 -2.34 9.09
CA GLN A 189 -23.80 -1.58 8.12
C GLN A 189 -25.30 -1.85 8.25
N LYS A 190 -25.70 -3.13 8.38
CA LYS A 190 -27.11 -3.51 8.59
C LYS A 190 -27.70 -2.93 9.87
N GLN A 191 -26.86 -2.80 10.91
CA GLN A 191 -27.24 -2.19 12.19
C GLN A 191 -27.25 -0.65 12.14
N GLY A 192 -26.76 -0.04 11.07
CA GLY A 192 -26.67 1.42 10.92
C GLY A 192 -25.66 2.06 11.87
N LEU A 193 -24.58 1.34 12.21
CA LEU A 193 -23.53 1.86 13.09
C LEU A 193 -22.70 2.94 12.39
N LEU A 194 -22.08 3.79 13.21
CA LEU A 194 -21.09 4.75 12.73
C LEU A 194 -19.78 4.04 12.35
N PRO A 195 -18.94 4.65 11.48
CA PRO A 195 -17.62 4.12 11.15
C PRO A 195 -16.77 3.91 12.39
N ASN A 196 -15.94 2.85 12.38
CA ASN A 196 -14.90 2.59 13.39
C ASN A 196 -15.42 2.47 14.83
N THR A 197 -16.65 1.98 15.01
CA THR A 197 -17.24 1.75 16.34
C THR A 197 -16.62 0.54 17.06
N LYS A 198 -15.92 -0.34 16.33
CA LYS A 198 -15.21 -1.51 16.84
C LYS A 198 -13.88 -1.65 16.09
N TYR A 199 -12.92 -2.35 16.71
CA TYR A 199 -11.76 -2.84 15.99
C TYR A 199 -12.20 -4.05 15.16
N TYR A 200 -11.93 -3.97 13.85
CA TYR A 200 -12.14 -5.06 12.90
C TYR A 200 -10.92 -5.98 12.85
#